data_AF-H5UP15-F1
#
_entry.id   AF-H5UP15-F1
#
_cell.length_a   1.000
_cell.length_b   1.000
_cell.length_c   1.000
_cell.angle_alpha   90.00
_cell.angle_beta   90.00
_cell.angle_gamma   90.00
#
_symmetry.space_group_name_H-M   'P 1'
#
loop_
_entity.id
_entity.type
_entity.pdbx_description
1 polymer ?
#
loop_
_entity_poly.entity_id
_entity_poly.type
_entity_poly.pdbx_seq_one_letter_code
_entity_poly.pdbx_strand_id
1 'polypeptide(L)'
;MTIDPRMPWEIPQDATRFVASALAEGRPAALGRAQRRDGASDEEVSRAHADLVTAIRRLPGYDDGAGLEDLSTAPAGAGWKRWRAVVRRTHADEDTHVVELARAVWIALGSHAYFLTLRERTRSRRAWWEMREWVGWGVTVPAVAVFFALEGDPWGLLPRPAWIVVGVVWVGVVRLAYRARCASLERRHLERPYF
;
A
#
# COMPACT_ATOMS: atom_id res chain seq x y z
N MET A 1 -1.91 -4.02 -18.53
CA MET A 1 -3.29 -4.57 -18.46
C MET A 1 -3.85 -4.34 -17.05
N THR A 2 -5.15 -4.08 -16.89
CA THR A 2 -5.80 -4.03 -15.56
C THR A 2 -6.48 -5.36 -15.31
N ILE A 3 -6.31 -5.92 -14.11
CA ILE A 3 -6.95 -7.17 -13.70
C ILE A 3 -8.32 -6.86 -13.11
N ASP A 4 -9.35 -7.48 -13.68
CA ASP A 4 -10.70 -7.40 -13.15
C ASP A 4 -10.85 -8.23 -11.86
N PRO A 5 -11.55 -7.70 -10.85
CA PRO A 5 -11.89 -8.44 -9.63
C PRO A 5 -12.77 -9.65 -9.96
N ARG A 6 -12.45 -10.80 -9.39
CA ARG A 6 -13.28 -12.01 -9.38
C ARG A 6 -13.72 -12.41 -7.99
N MET A 7 -12.96 -12.00 -6.97
CA MET A 7 -13.33 -12.19 -5.57
C MET A 7 -13.91 -10.89 -4.99
N PRO A 8 -14.86 -10.97 -4.03
CA PRO A 8 -15.48 -9.79 -3.42
C PRO A 8 -14.49 -8.84 -2.73
N TRP A 9 -13.33 -9.35 -2.32
CA TRP A 9 -12.28 -8.59 -1.63
C TRP A 9 -11.18 -8.06 -2.57
N GLU A 10 -11.21 -8.42 -3.84
CA GLU A 10 -10.22 -7.93 -4.80
C GLU A 10 -10.52 -6.50 -5.24
N ILE A 11 -9.45 -5.75 -5.49
CA ILE A 11 -9.50 -4.38 -6.01
C ILE A 11 -8.88 -4.42 -7.42
N PRO A 12 -9.38 -3.65 -8.40
CA PRO A 12 -8.71 -3.55 -9.70
C PRO A 12 -7.24 -3.14 -9.54
N GLN A 13 -6.31 -3.88 -10.13
CA GLN A 13 -4.86 -3.62 -10.07
C GLN A 13 -4.22 -3.70 -11.45
N ASP A 14 -3.08 -3.01 -11.60
CA ASP A 14 -2.15 -3.23 -12.71
C ASP A 14 -1.64 -4.67 -12.68
N ALA A 15 -1.74 -5.40 -13.79
CA ALA A 15 -1.37 -6.81 -13.90
C ALA A 15 0.10 -7.04 -13.53
N THR A 16 1.00 -6.16 -13.96
CA THR A 16 2.42 -6.24 -13.56
C THR A 16 2.57 -6.19 -12.04
N ARG A 17 1.90 -5.24 -11.38
CA ARG A 17 1.92 -5.11 -9.92
C ARG A 17 1.31 -6.35 -9.26
N PHE A 18 0.18 -6.83 -9.76
CA PHE A 18 -0.53 -7.98 -9.20
C PHE A 18 0.35 -9.24 -9.17
N VAL A 19 0.97 -9.58 -10.30
CA VAL A 19 1.87 -10.75 -10.43
C VAL A 19 3.16 -10.53 -9.64
N ALA A 20 3.80 -9.35 -9.75
CA ALA A 20 5.05 -9.06 -9.04
C ALA A 20 4.89 -9.08 -7.52
N SER A 21 3.74 -8.63 -7.00
CA SER A 21 3.45 -8.68 -5.57
C SER A 21 3.12 -10.11 -5.11
N ALA A 22 2.41 -10.92 -5.91
CA ALA A 22 2.19 -12.34 -5.59
C ALA A 22 3.53 -13.10 -5.46
N LEU A 23 4.45 -12.87 -6.41
CA LEU A 23 5.81 -13.44 -6.38
C LEU A 23 6.62 -12.97 -5.18
N ALA A 24 6.43 -11.75 -4.68
CA ALA A 24 7.19 -11.25 -3.55
C ALA A 24 6.68 -11.79 -2.21
N GLU A 25 5.36 -11.85 -2.03
CA GLU A 25 4.72 -12.22 -0.77
C GLU A 25 4.54 -13.73 -0.61
N GLY A 26 4.41 -14.48 -1.71
CA GLY A 26 4.26 -15.95 -1.68
C GLY A 26 5.54 -16.72 -1.37
N ARG A 27 6.67 -16.03 -1.21
CA ARG A 27 7.98 -16.67 -1.00
C ARG A 27 8.07 -17.27 0.40
N PRO A 28 8.66 -18.46 0.58
CA PRO A 28 8.87 -19.04 1.90
C PRO A 28 9.55 -18.08 2.89
N ALA A 29 10.54 -17.30 2.42
CA ALA A 29 11.22 -16.30 3.23
C ALA A 29 10.31 -15.14 3.68
N ALA A 30 9.25 -14.82 2.94
CA ALA A 30 8.31 -13.74 3.25
C ALA A 30 7.16 -14.21 4.18
N LEU A 31 6.83 -15.51 4.20
CA LEU A 31 5.70 -16.05 4.97
C LEU A 31 5.79 -15.78 6.47
N GLY A 32 7.00 -15.81 7.05
CA GLY A 32 7.23 -15.53 8.47
C GLY A 32 6.95 -14.08 8.89
N ARG A 33 6.75 -13.15 7.94
CA ARG A 33 6.37 -11.75 8.21
C ARG A 33 4.96 -11.40 7.75
N ALA A 34 4.37 -12.24 6.90
CA ALA A 34 3.05 -11.98 6.35
C ALA A 34 2.00 -12.01 7.46
N GLN A 35 1.30 -10.89 7.67
CA GLN A 35 0.12 -10.86 8.53
C GLN A 35 -1.04 -11.55 7.79
N ARG A 36 -1.16 -12.86 7.99
CA ARG A 36 -2.21 -13.71 7.41
C ARG A 36 -3.23 -14.05 8.50
N ARG A 37 -4.42 -13.45 8.43
CA ARG A 37 -5.53 -13.75 9.36
C ARG A 37 -6.46 -14.84 8.84
N ASP A 38 -6.54 -14.96 7.52
CA ASP A 38 -7.51 -15.76 6.76
C ASP A 38 -6.83 -16.53 5.62
N GLY A 39 -5.52 -16.76 5.72
CA GLY A 39 -4.73 -17.47 4.72
C GLY A 39 -4.61 -18.97 4.99
N ALA A 40 -4.26 -19.69 3.93
CA ALA A 40 -3.86 -21.09 3.89
C ALA A 40 -2.54 -21.36 4.64
N SER A 41 -2.18 -22.64 4.77
CA SER A 41 -0.92 -23.04 5.41
C SER A 41 0.31 -22.59 4.61
N ASP A 42 1.47 -22.52 5.26
CA ASP A 42 2.71 -22.09 4.62
C ASP A 42 3.10 -23.01 3.47
N GLU A 43 2.81 -24.30 3.59
CA GLU A 43 3.01 -25.30 2.54
C GLU A 43 2.11 -25.04 1.34
N GLU A 44 0.84 -24.68 1.55
CA GLU A 44 -0.10 -24.38 0.47
C GLU A 44 0.27 -23.11 -0.28
N VAL A 45 0.67 -22.06 0.44
CA VAL A 45 1.17 -20.82 -0.17
C VAL A 45 2.46 -21.09 -0.95
N SER A 46 3.39 -21.85 -0.36
CA SER A 46 4.65 -22.19 -1.01
C SER A 46 4.45 -23.02 -2.28
N ARG A 47 3.46 -23.93 -2.29
CA ARG A 47 3.09 -24.72 -3.47
C ARG A 47 2.53 -23.82 -4.57
N ALA A 48 1.56 -22.97 -4.25
CA ALA A 48 1.00 -22.01 -5.21
C ALA A 48 2.08 -21.06 -5.79
N HIS A 49 3.02 -20.63 -4.94
CA HIS A 49 4.15 -19.82 -5.37
C HIS A 49 5.11 -20.60 -6.30
N ALA A 50 5.42 -21.86 -5.99
CA ALA A 50 6.26 -22.70 -6.85
C ALA A 50 5.62 -22.93 -8.23
N ASP A 51 4.30 -23.12 -8.28
CA ASP A 51 3.56 -23.26 -9.54
C ASP A 51 3.65 -21.99 -10.38
N LEU A 52 3.48 -20.82 -9.76
CA LEU A 52 3.63 -19.51 -10.41
C LEU A 52 5.05 -19.30 -10.96
N VAL A 53 6.09 -19.60 -10.17
CA VAL A 53 7.49 -19.52 -10.61
C VAL A 53 7.73 -20.46 -11.80
N THR A 54 7.23 -21.69 -11.73
CA THR A 54 7.37 -22.68 -12.80
C THR A 54 6.70 -22.23 -14.09
N ALA A 55 5.53 -21.61 -14.03
CA ALA A 55 4.87 -21.06 -15.20
C ALA A 55 5.67 -19.92 -15.84
N ILE A 56 6.22 -19.00 -15.04
CA ILE A 56 7.05 -17.90 -15.55
C ILE A 56 8.33 -18.41 -16.22
N ARG A 57 8.95 -19.46 -15.67
CA ARG A 57 10.15 -20.11 -16.25
C ARG A 57 9.90 -20.70 -17.65
N ARG A 58 8.64 -20.99 -18.01
CA ARG A 58 8.28 -21.56 -19.31
C ARG A 58 7.95 -20.51 -20.37
N LEU A 59 7.95 -19.22 -20.03
CA LEU A 59 7.62 -18.16 -20.96
C LEU A 59 8.78 -17.86 -21.94
N PRO A 60 8.49 -17.50 -23.20
CA PRO A 60 9.50 -17.29 -24.26
C PRO A 60 10.41 -16.05 -24.09
N GLY A 61 10.42 -15.41 -22.92
CA GLY A 61 11.34 -14.32 -22.55
C GLY A 61 12.10 -14.58 -21.25
N TYR A 62 11.97 -15.78 -20.69
CA TYR A 62 12.73 -16.19 -19.51
C TYR A 62 14.14 -16.61 -19.92
N ASP A 63 15.12 -16.00 -19.25
CA ASP A 63 16.53 -16.32 -19.33
C ASP A 63 16.97 -16.61 -17.88
N ASP A 64 17.81 -17.62 -17.65
CA ASP A 64 18.32 -17.94 -16.30
C ASP A 64 19.04 -16.73 -15.67
N GLY A 65 19.56 -15.80 -16.48
CA GLY A 65 20.07 -14.51 -16.03
C GLY A 65 19.02 -13.50 -15.54
N ALA A 66 17.73 -13.82 -15.57
CA ALA A 66 16.64 -12.92 -15.16
C ALA A 66 16.52 -12.73 -13.63
N GLY A 67 17.37 -13.40 -12.83
CA GLY A 67 17.46 -13.19 -11.38
C GLY A 67 16.25 -13.70 -10.59
N LEU A 68 15.40 -14.55 -11.17
CA LEU A 68 14.22 -15.12 -10.50
C LEU A 68 14.63 -15.97 -9.28
N GLU A 69 15.73 -16.73 -9.41
CA GLU A 69 16.26 -17.58 -8.34
C GLU A 69 16.92 -16.76 -7.23
N ASP A 70 17.69 -15.74 -7.60
CA ASP A 70 18.25 -14.75 -6.68
C ASP A 70 17.15 -14.00 -5.90
N LEU A 71 16.05 -13.65 -6.57
CA LEU A 71 14.92 -12.98 -5.95
C LEU A 71 14.10 -13.94 -5.07
N SER A 72 14.00 -15.22 -5.44
CA SER A 72 13.29 -16.23 -4.65
C SER A 72 14.00 -16.48 -3.31
N THR A 73 15.33 -16.41 -3.30
CA THR A 73 16.18 -16.56 -2.10
C THR A 73 16.46 -15.24 -1.38
N ALA A 74 16.09 -14.10 -1.98
CA ALA A 74 16.32 -12.78 -1.38
C ALA A 74 15.63 -12.64 -0.01
N PRO A 75 16.17 -11.80 0.89
CA PRO A 75 15.61 -11.61 2.23
C PRO A 75 14.11 -11.28 2.22
N ALA A 76 13.45 -11.58 3.33
CA ALA A 76 12.02 -11.32 3.54
C ALA A 76 11.58 -9.86 3.28
N GLY A 77 12.51 -8.90 3.29
CA GLY A 77 12.26 -7.48 2.98
C GLY A 77 12.34 -7.11 1.50
N ALA A 78 12.65 -8.05 0.60
CA ALA A 78 12.74 -7.78 -0.83
C ALA A 78 11.32 -7.57 -1.42
N GLY A 79 10.90 -6.31 -1.52
CA GLY A 79 9.57 -5.97 -2.00
C GLY A 79 9.35 -6.20 -3.50
N TRP A 80 8.07 -6.22 -3.90
CA TRP A 80 7.56 -6.49 -5.26
C TRP A 80 8.21 -5.68 -6.40
N LYS A 81 8.78 -4.50 -6.11
CA LYS A 81 9.42 -3.66 -7.14
C LYS A 81 10.55 -4.36 -7.87
N ARG A 82 11.28 -5.25 -7.18
CA ARG A 82 12.38 -6.02 -7.79
C ARG A 82 11.87 -7.06 -8.79
N TRP A 83 10.72 -7.67 -8.48
CA TRP A 83 10.03 -8.63 -9.33
C TRP A 83 9.41 -8.00 -10.58
N ARG A 84 9.13 -6.69 -10.54
CA ARG A 84 8.53 -5.96 -11.67
C ARG A 84 9.36 -6.05 -12.95
N ALA A 85 10.69 -6.04 -12.84
CA ALA A 85 11.58 -6.14 -13.99
C ALA A 85 11.47 -7.50 -14.68
N VAL A 86 11.39 -8.58 -13.88
CA VAL A 86 11.22 -9.94 -14.37
C VAL A 86 9.87 -10.08 -15.08
N VAL A 87 8.78 -9.69 -14.42
CA VAL A 87 7.42 -9.80 -14.96
C VAL A 87 7.29 -9.08 -16.30
N ARG A 88 7.86 -7.87 -16.41
CA ARG A 88 7.82 -7.10 -17.66
C ARG A 88 8.68 -7.69 -18.77
N ARG A 89 9.84 -8.25 -18.44
CA ARG A 89 10.74 -8.84 -19.44
C ARG A 89 10.14 -10.13 -20.01
N THR A 90 9.49 -10.93 -19.17
CA THR A 90 8.86 -12.18 -19.60
C THR A 90 7.44 -11.99 -20.13
N HIS A 91 6.90 -10.76 -20.10
CA HIS A 91 5.48 -10.46 -20.38
C HIS A 91 4.51 -11.34 -19.57
N ALA A 92 4.93 -11.72 -18.35
CA ALA A 92 4.14 -12.58 -17.46
C ALA A 92 2.81 -11.95 -17.03
N ASP A 93 2.68 -10.62 -17.13
CA ASP A 93 1.44 -9.90 -16.85
C ASP A 93 0.44 -9.87 -18.02
N GLU A 94 0.84 -10.37 -19.18
CA GLU A 94 -0.03 -10.53 -20.36
C GLU A 94 -0.52 -11.98 -20.50
N ASP A 95 0.18 -12.94 -19.89
CA ASP A 95 -0.21 -14.35 -19.88
C ASP A 95 -1.33 -14.62 -18.85
N THR A 96 -2.49 -15.05 -19.35
CA THR A 96 -3.68 -15.30 -18.51
C THR A 96 -3.44 -16.44 -17.52
N HIS A 97 -2.71 -17.49 -17.90
CA HIS A 97 -2.40 -18.61 -17.02
C HIS A 97 -1.52 -18.16 -15.83
N VAL A 98 -0.53 -17.31 -16.09
CA VAL A 98 0.32 -16.72 -15.03
C VAL A 98 -0.50 -15.83 -14.09
N VAL A 99 -1.43 -15.03 -14.63
CA VAL A 99 -2.34 -14.21 -13.82
C VAL A 99 -3.23 -15.07 -12.93
N GLU A 100 -3.76 -16.20 -13.42
CA GLU A 100 -4.54 -17.13 -12.60
C GLU A 100 -3.71 -17.78 -11.49
N LEU A 101 -2.47 -18.17 -11.78
CA LEU A 101 -1.56 -18.70 -10.76
C LEU A 101 -1.18 -17.65 -9.71
N ALA A 102 -0.99 -16.40 -10.12
CA ALA A 102 -0.78 -15.29 -9.21
C ALA A 102 -2.01 -15.05 -8.31
N ARG A 103 -3.22 -15.23 -8.86
CA ARG A 103 -4.47 -15.18 -8.10
C ARG A 103 -4.56 -16.33 -7.10
N ALA A 104 -4.15 -17.55 -7.47
CA ALA A 104 -4.10 -18.69 -6.56
C ALA A 104 -3.17 -18.42 -5.36
N VAL A 105 -2.02 -17.78 -5.59
CA VAL A 105 -1.12 -17.32 -4.50
C VAL A 105 -1.83 -16.33 -3.58
N TRP A 106 -2.56 -15.35 -4.13
CA TRP A 106 -3.31 -14.39 -3.32
C TRP A 106 -4.44 -15.01 -2.51
N ILE A 107 -5.15 -15.97 -3.09
CA ILE A 107 -6.19 -16.74 -2.40
C ILE A 107 -5.56 -17.50 -1.24
N ALA A 108 -4.41 -18.15 -1.46
CA ALA A 108 -3.68 -18.87 -0.42
C ALA A 108 -3.14 -17.92 0.67
N LEU A 109 -2.66 -16.72 0.31
CA LEU A 109 -2.20 -15.72 1.27
C LEU A 109 -3.34 -15.14 2.12
N GLY A 110 -4.58 -15.16 1.60
CA GLY A 110 -5.76 -14.62 2.25
C GLY A 110 -6.01 -13.14 1.93
N SER A 111 -7.27 -12.72 2.15
CA SER A 111 -7.72 -11.37 1.81
C SER A 111 -7.02 -10.31 2.64
N HIS A 112 -6.64 -10.60 3.89
CA HIS A 112 -5.96 -9.63 4.74
C HIS A 112 -4.56 -9.27 4.19
N ALA A 113 -3.78 -10.28 3.79
CA ALA A 113 -2.47 -10.08 3.20
C ALA A 113 -2.55 -9.38 1.83
N TYR A 114 -3.56 -9.74 1.03
CA TYR A 114 -3.90 -9.06 -0.22
C TYR A 114 -4.15 -7.57 0.02
N PHE A 115 -5.03 -7.23 0.98
CA PHE A 115 -5.31 -5.84 1.30
C PHE A 115 -4.05 -5.14 1.79
N LEU A 116 -3.31 -5.66 2.77
CA LEU A 116 -2.11 -4.98 3.26
C LEU A 116 -1.10 -4.68 2.13
N THR A 117 -0.93 -5.60 1.18
CA THR A 117 0.07 -5.44 0.12
C THR A 117 -0.38 -4.57 -1.05
N LEU A 118 -1.63 -4.76 -1.50
CA LEU A 118 -2.14 -4.14 -2.73
C LEU A 118 -3.03 -2.92 -2.44
N ARG A 119 -3.67 -2.85 -1.26
CA ARG A 119 -4.36 -1.64 -0.78
C ARG A 119 -3.35 -0.58 -0.35
N GLU A 120 -2.18 -0.96 0.15
CA GLU A 120 -1.16 0.03 0.48
C GLU A 120 -0.65 0.71 -0.80
N ARG A 121 -0.93 2.00 -0.87
CA ARG A 121 -0.49 2.98 -1.88
C ARG A 121 -1.34 3.11 -3.14
N THR A 122 -2.65 3.28 -2.99
CA THR A 122 -3.28 4.47 -3.60
C THR A 122 -3.02 5.72 -2.75
N ARG A 123 -1.77 5.92 -2.30
CA ARG A 123 -1.27 7.29 -2.11
C ARG A 123 -1.09 7.84 -3.51
N SER A 124 -2.20 8.22 -4.14
CA SER A 124 -2.14 9.07 -5.32
C SER A 124 -1.22 10.25 -4.97
N ARG A 125 -0.48 10.79 -5.94
CA ARG A 125 0.29 12.04 -5.72
C ARG A 125 -0.57 13.08 -4.99
N ARG A 126 -1.87 13.11 -5.31
CA ARG A 126 -2.90 13.89 -4.63
C ARG A 126 -3.00 13.59 -3.12
N ALA A 127 -3.16 12.33 -2.70
CA ALA A 127 -3.20 11.98 -1.27
C ALA A 127 -1.89 12.31 -0.53
N TRP A 128 -0.74 12.24 -1.21
CA TRP A 128 0.53 12.68 -0.63
C TRP A 128 0.62 14.21 -0.51
N TRP A 129 0.19 14.95 -1.52
CA TRP A 129 0.10 16.43 -1.49
C TRP A 129 -0.89 16.90 -0.42
N GLU A 130 -2.08 16.32 -0.37
CA GLU A 130 -3.08 16.61 0.66
C GLU A 130 -2.48 16.35 2.06
N MET A 131 -1.78 15.23 2.28
CA MET A 131 -1.15 14.95 3.58
C MET A 131 0.00 15.92 3.91
N ARG A 132 0.74 16.38 2.90
CA ARG A 132 1.80 17.39 3.06
C ARG A 132 1.23 18.76 3.37
N GLU A 133 0.08 19.13 2.79
CA GLU A 133 -0.66 20.35 3.13
C GLU A 133 -1.18 20.29 4.56
N TRP A 134 -1.76 19.17 5.00
CA TRP A 134 -2.19 18.98 6.40
C TRP A 134 -1.04 19.13 7.39
N VAL A 135 0.14 18.58 7.07
CA VAL A 135 1.35 18.77 7.88
C VAL A 135 1.83 20.23 7.86
N GLY A 136 1.80 20.88 6.69
CA GLY A 136 2.10 22.30 6.56
C GLY A 136 1.22 23.14 7.47
N TRP A 137 -0.11 23.08 7.27
CA TRP A 137 -1.08 23.79 8.10
C TRP A 137 -0.97 23.44 9.58
N GLY A 138 -0.71 22.17 9.91
CA GLY A 138 -0.53 21.71 11.29
C GLY A 138 0.70 22.30 11.99
N VAL A 139 1.74 22.71 11.26
CA VAL A 139 2.99 23.26 11.82
C VAL A 139 3.04 24.78 11.70
N THR A 140 2.56 25.35 10.60
CA THR A 140 2.69 26.79 10.34
C THR A 140 1.89 27.64 11.32
N VAL A 141 0.64 27.27 11.62
CA VAL A 141 -0.21 28.06 12.52
C VAL A 141 0.31 28.06 13.97
N PRO A 142 0.73 26.93 14.57
CA PRO A 142 1.38 26.95 15.88
C PRO A 142 2.70 27.71 15.88
N ALA A 143 3.51 27.61 14.83
CA ALA A 143 4.77 28.36 14.73
C ALA A 143 4.53 29.88 14.69
N VAL A 144 3.55 30.33 13.90
CA VAL A 144 3.14 31.74 13.84
C VAL A 144 2.55 32.21 15.17
N ALA A 145 1.74 31.39 15.82
CA ALA A 145 1.18 31.68 17.13
C ALA A 145 2.26 31.83 18.21
N VAL A 146 3.27 30.95 18.22
CA VAL A 146 4.43 31.05 19.12
C VAL A 146 5.25 32.31 18.82
N PHE A 147 5.49 32.62 17.54
CA PHE A 147 6.21 33.81 17.13
C PHE A 147 5.53 35.09 17.65
N PHE A 148 4.22 35.25 17.44
CA PHE A 148 3.49 36.43 17.93
C PHE A 148 3.31 36.45 19.46
N ALA A 149 3.29 35.29 20.12
CA ALA A 149 3.28 35.23 21.58
C ALA A 149 4.61 35.77 22.19
N LEU A 150 5.73 35.53 21.51
CA LEU A 150 7.07 35.95 21.95
C LEU A 150 7.39 37.39 21.55
N GLU A 151 7.26 37.72 20.27
CA GLU A 151 7.63 39.04 19.73
C GLU A 151 6.55 40.10 20.01
N GLY A 152 5.32 39.68 20.33
CA GLY A 152 4.17 40.55 20.43
C GLY A 152 3.48 40.74 19.07
N ASP A 153 2.17 40.96 19.12
CA ASP A 153 1.34 41.13 17.94
C ASP A 153 1.47 42.58 17.41
N PRO A 154 2.08 42.78 16.22
CA PRO A 154 2.26 44.13 15.66
C PRO A 154 0.94 44.76 15.22
N TRP A 155 -0.14 43.98 15.11
CA TRP A 155 -1.47 44.45 14.69
C TRP A 155 -2.44 44.61 15.87
N GLY A 156 -2.04 44.21 17.08
CA GLY A 156 -2.86 44.31 18.29
C GLY A 156 -4.16 43.50 18.25
N LEU A 157 -4.23 42.44 17.43
CA LEU A 157 -5.43 41.63 17.24
C LEU A 157 -5.78 40.82 18.48
N LEU A 158 -4.76 40.30 19.17
CA LEU A 158 -4.95 39.46 20.35
C LEU A 158 -3.89 39.75 21.42
N PRO A 159 -4.27 39.70 22.72
CA PRO A 159 -3.29 39.74 23.79
C PRO A 159 -2.38 38.50 23.74
N ARG A 160 -1.09 38.65 24.07
CA ARG A 160 -0.06 37.58 24.00
C ARG A 160 -0.50 36.18 24.46
N PRO A 161 -1.17 35.98 25.61
CA PRO A 161 -1.60 34.64 26.03
C PRO A 161 -2.64 34.01 25.10
N ALA A 162 -3.45 34.80 24.39
CA ALA A 162 -4.45 34.30 23.46
C ALA A 162 -3.82 33.65 22.22
N TRP A 163 -2.63 34.08 21.78
CA TRP A 163 -1.91 33.43 20.69
C TRP A 163 -1.50 31.99 21.03
N ILE A 164 -1.07 31.73 22.27
CA ILE A 164 -0.76 30.36 22.74
C ILE A 164 -2.02 29.49 22.68
N VAL A 165 -3.17 30.03 23.11
CA VAL A 165 -4.46 29.32 23.03
C VAL A 165 -4.83 29.01 21.58
N VAL A 166 -4.64 29.95 20.65
CA VAL A 166 -4.87 29.74 19.20
C VAL A 166 -4.02 28.58 18.68
N GLY A 167 -2.74 28.53 19.03
CA GLY A 167 -1.85 27.41 18.65
C GLY A 167 -2.33 26.06 19.16
N VAL A 168 -2.73 25.98 20.43
CA VAL A 168 -3.24 24.74 21.06
C VAL A 168 -4.58 24.31 20.45
N VAL A 169 -5.52 25.24 20.29
CA VAL A 169 -6.84 24.97 19.69
C VAL A 169 -6.67 24.49 18.26
N TRP A 170 -5.77 25.09 17.48
CA TRP A 170 -5.50 24.68 16.10
C TRP A 170 -5.03 23.22 15.98
N VAL A 171 -4.10 22.80 16.85
CA VAL A 171 -3.66 21.39 16.89
C VAL A 171 -4.84 20.46 17.18
N GLY A 172 -5.74 20.85 18.09
CA GLY A 172 -6.98 20.16 18.37
C GLY A 172 -7.89 20.04 17.13
N VAL A 173 -8.10 21.16 16.42
CA VAL A 173 -8.91 21.23 15.19
C VAL A 173 -8.33 20.35 14.08
N VAL A 174 -7.02 20.40 13.83
CA VAL A 174 -6.35 19.56 12.83
C VAL A 174 -6.50 18.08 13.18
N ARG A 175 -6.32 17.71 14.46
CA ARG A 175 -6.49 16.32 14.92
C ARG A 175 -7.92 15.84 14.76
N LEU A 176 -8.91 16.67 15.08
CA LEU A 176 -10.33 16.35 14.91
C LEU A 176 -10.70 16.22 13.44
N ALA A 177 -10.25 17.15 12.59
CA ALA A 177 -10.49 17.11 11.16
C ALA A 177 -9.86 15.85 10.52
N TYR A 178 -8.64 15.49 10.92
CA TYR A 178 -7.99 14.25 10.48
C TYR A 178 -8.79 13.02 10.90
N ARG A 179 -9.23 12.94 12.17
CA ARG A 179 -10.05 11.83 12.66
C ARG A 179 -11.40 11.74 11.95
N ALA A 180 -12.11 12.85 11.79
CA ALA A 180 -13.37 12.91 11.05
C ALA A 180 -13.19 12.48 9.59
N ARG A 181 -12.06 12.86 8.97
CA ARG A 181 -11.73 12.43 7.61
C ARG A 181 -11.48 10.93 7.52
N CYS A 182 -10.66 10.36 8.41
CA CYS A 182 -10.45 8.91 8.49
C CYS A 182 -11.76 8.15 8.70
N ALA A 183 -12.59 8.60 9.64
CA ALA A 183 -13.91 8.02 9.88
C ALA A 183 -14.85 8.15 8.66
N SER A 184 -14.80 9.26 7.92
CA SER A 184 -15.59 9.43 6.69
C SER A 184 -15.15 8.50 5.57
N LEU A 185 -13.86 8.19 5.48
CA LEU A 185 -13.31 7.23 4.51
C LEU A 185 -13.71 5.80 4.90
N GLU A 186 -13.73 5.48 6.19
CA GLU A 186 -14.24 4.20 6.71
C GLU A 186 -15.74 4.02 6.45
N ARG A 187 -16.58 5.05 6.68
CA ARG A 187 -18.02 4.98 6.42
C ARG A 187 -18.37 4.84 4.95
N ARG A 188 -17.71 5.59 4.06
CA ARG A 188 -17.89 5.45 2.61
C ARG A 188 -17.48 4.07 2.08
N HIS A 189 -16.67 3.34 2.82
CA HIS A 189 -16.31 1.95 2.50
C HIS A 189 -17.34 0.92 2.98
N LEU A 190 -18.12 1.24 4.03
CA LEU A 190 -19.22 0.39 4.51
C LEU A 190 -20.52 0.62 3.73
N GLU A 191 -20.72 1.81 3.17
CA GLU A 191 -21.95 2.21 2.46
C GLU A 191 -21.93 1.94 0.94
N ARG A 192 -20.85 1.38 0.38
CA ARG A 192 -20.91 0.82 -0.98
C ARG A 192 -21.36 -0.63 -0.87
N PRO A 193 -22.64 -0.96 -1.11
CA PRO A 193 -22.99 -2.32 -1.44
C PRO A 193 -22.22 -2.65 -2.72
N TYR A 194 -21.28 -3.59 -2.61
CA TYR A 194 -20.59 -4.16 -3.75
C TYR A 194 -21.64 -4.96 -4.54
N PHE A 195 -22.29 -4.29 -5.50
CA PHE A 195 -23.08 -4.91 -6.56
C PHE A 195 -22.16 -5.21 -7.76
#